data_AF-A0A448YYH4-F1
#
_entry.id   AF-A0A448YYH4-F1
#
_cell.length_a   1.000
_cell.length_b   1.000
_cell.length_c   1.000
_cell.angle_alpha   90.00
_cell.angle_beta   90.00
_cell.angle_gamma   90.00
#
_symmetry.space_group_name_H-M   'P 1'
#
loop_
_entity.id
_entity.type
_entity.pdbx_description
1 polymer ?
#
loop_
_entity_poly.entity_id
_entity_poly.type
_entity_poly.pdbx_seq_one_letter_code
_entity_poly.pdbx_strand_id
1 'polypeptide(L)'
;MSSPENLHPNLVISSSKAHRALFTKMRNASTSSEDFVKYSKRAMRILAEDALAEFPSTDVKITTPCGPCDGCVGPDPTTICAVSIIRSGDALLEVVRDVEPALRVGKILIQRDESHPDKIAKLFYSKLPPASGTEELPYVLLCDPMLATGGSALKAIEVLSRQPSTSALTRTNSLFRV
;
A
#
# COMPACT_ATOMS: atom_id res chain seq x y z
N MET A 1 -25.24 13.04 6.56
CA MET A 1 -24.08 13.09 5.63
C MET A 1 -23.92 11.69 5.06
N SER A 2 -23.81 11.53 3.74
CA SER A 2 -23.45 10.26 3.12
C SER A 2 -22.08 9.80 3.64
N SER A 3 -21.90 8.50 3.89
CA SER A 3 -20.59 7.95 4.24
C SER A 3 -19.61 8.16 3.08
N PRO A 4 -18.31 8.42 3.35
CA PRO A 4 -17.30 8.66 2.30
C PRO A 4 -17.21 7.54 1.26
N GLU A 5 -17.44 6.30 1.67
CA GLU A 5 -17.46 5.10 0.82
C GLU A 5 -18.53 5.18 -0.28
N ASN A 6 -19.66 5.85 -0.02
CA ASN A 6 -20.72 6.02 -1.02
C ASN A 6 -20.35 7.06 -2.10
N LEU A 7 -19.36 7.92 -1.84
CA LEU A 7 -18.86 8.89 -2.82
C LEU A 7 -17.72 8.31 -3.67
N HIS A 8 -16.99 7.33 -3.16
CA HIS A 8 -15.79 6.79 -3.79
C HIS A 8 -15.80 5.26 -3.75
N PRO A 9 -16.19 4.57 -4.84
CA PRO A 9 -16.38 3.12 -4.85
C PRO A 9 -15.08 2.31 -4.67
N ASN A 10 -13.94 2.96 -4.84
CA ASN A 10 -12.61 2.36 -4.67
C ASN A 10 -11.95 2.72 -3.33
N LEU A 11 -12.63 3.46 -2.45
CA LEU A 11 -12.13 3.78 -1.12
C LEU A 11 -12.55 2.68 -0.15
N VAL A 12 -11.59 2.03 0.48
CA VAL A 12 -11.85 1.04 1.54
C VAL A 12 -11.40 1.58 2.88
N ILE A 13 -12.34 1.70 3.82
CA ILE A 13 -12.03 2.14 5.17
C ILE A 13 -11.91 0.92 6.07
N SER A 14 -10.72 0.66 6.59
CA SER A 14 -10.55 -0.44 7.53
C SER A 14 -11.35 -0.21 8.82
N SER A 15 -12.09 -1.25 9.20
CA SER A 15 -13.12 -1.24 10.24
C SER A 15 -12.62 -1.66 11.63
N SER A 16 -11.30 -1.79 11.81
CA SER A 16 -10.73 -2.26 13.06
C SER A 16 -11.11 -1.39 14.27
N LYS A 17 -11.64 -2.02 15.32
CA LYS A 17 -11.99 -1.36 16.59
C LYS A 17 -10.78 -0.71 17.28
N ALA A 18 -9.56 -1.18 16.97
CA ALA A 18 -8.33 -0.65 17.54
C ALA A 18 -7.99 0.75 17.01
N HIS A 19 -8.47 1.12 15.82
CA HIS A 19 -8.12 2.38 15.17
C HIS A 19 -8.36 3.59 16.03
N ARG A 20 -9.52 3.69 16.66
CA ARG A 20 -9.85 4.84 17.51
C ARG A 20 -8.80 5.05 18.60
N ALA A 21 -8.45 4.01 19.34
CA ALA A 21 -7.45 4.10 20.41
C ALA A 21 -6.04 4.42 19.88
N LEU A 22 -5.63 3.80 18.77
CA LEU A 22 -4.32 4.03 18.15
C LEU A 22 -4.20 5.46 17.61
N PHE A 23 -5.19 5.95 16.87
CA PHE A 23 -5.21 7.31 16.36
C PHE A 23 -5.27 8.35 17.48
N THR A 24 -6.00 8.10 18.58
CA THR A 24 -5.98 9.00 19.74
C THR A 24 -4.57 9.15 20.31
N LYS A 25 -3.79 8.06 20.40
CA LYS A 25 -2.40 8.15 20.85
C LYS A 25 -1.50 8.85 19.83
N MET A 26 -1.59 8.49 18.56
CA MET A 26 -0.75 9.10 17.50
C MET A 26 -1.03 10.59 17.30
N ARG A 27 -2.29 11.03 17.46
CA ARG A 27 -2.70 12.43 17.25
C ARG A 27 -2.63 13.30 18.50
N ASN A 28 -2.38 12.72 19.67
CA ASN A 28 -2.19 13.51 20.89
C ASN A 28 -0.81 14.18 20.86
N ALA A 29 -0.80 15.52 20.91
CA ALA A 29 0.42 16.32 20.87
C ALA A 29 1.38 16.05 22.05
N SER A 30 0.88 15.53 23.17
CA SER A 30 1.69 15.17 24.34
C SER A 30 2.29 13.76 24.28
N THR A 31 2.04 12.98 23.21
CA THR A 31 2.59 11.63 23.06
C THR A 31 4.10 11.69 22.79
N SER A 32 4.88 10.89 23.51
CA SER A 32 6.32 10.81 23.31
C SER A 32 6.67 10.22 21.93
N SER A 33 7.87 10.51 21.43
CA SER A 33 8.30 9.97 20.13
C SER A 33 8.34 8.44 20.12
N GLU A 34 8.74 7.81 21.23
CA GLU A 34 8.75 6.35 21.37
C GLU A 34 7.34 5.76 21.27
N ASP A 35 6.40 6.33 22.01
CA ASP A 35 5.00 5.91 21.95
C ASP A 35 4.40 6.17 20.56
N PHE A 36 4.72 7.29 19.92
CA PHE A 36 4.26 7.58 18.57
C PHE A 36 4.71 6.50 17.59
N VAL A 37 5.98 6.11 17.60
CA VAL A 37 6.51 5.03 16.74
C VAL A 37 5.81 3.71 17.06
N LYS A 38 5.67 3.36 18.34
CA LYS A 38 4.99 2.14 18.80
C LYS A 38 3.54 2.05 18.30
N TYR A 39 2.74 3.10 18.51
CA TYR A 39 1.33 3.09 18.10
C TYR A 39 1.17 3.21 16.57
N SER A 40 2.08 3.93 15.89
CA SER A 40 2.10 4.01 14.43
C SER A 40 2.38 2.65 13.79
N LYS A 41 3.38 1.90 14.27
CA LYS A 41 3.64 0.53 13.79
C LYS A 41 2.44 -0.38 13.96
N ARG A 42 1.72 -0.28 15.08
CA ARG A 42 0.47 -1.05 15.31
C ARG A 42 -0.65 -0.68 14.32
N ALA A 43 -0.84 0.61 14.05
CA ALA A 43 -1.86 1.06 13.10
C ALA A 43 -1.50 0.64 11.66
N MET A 44 -0.23 0.81 11.28
CA MET A 44 0.28 0.38 9.96
C MET A 44 0.19 -1.13 9.77
N ARG A 45 0.36 -1.94 10.82
CA ARG A 45 0.23 -3.41 10.72
C ARG A 45 -1.20 -3.81 10.36
N ILE A 46 -2.19 -3.22 11.02
CA ILE A 46 -3.62 -3.46 10.70
C ILE A 46 -3.88 -3.08 9.24
N LEU A 47 -3.45 -1.87 8.84
CA LEU A 47 -3.60 -1.39 7.47
C LEU A 47 -2.91 -2.30 6.44
N ALA A 48 -1.73 -2.84 6.76
CA ALA A 48 -0.99 -3.72 5.87
C ALA A 48 -1.70 -5.08 5.68
N GLU A 49 -2.21 -5.69 6.75
CA GLU A 49 -2.98 -6.93 6.67
C GLU A 49 -4.26 -6.72 5.86
N ASP A 50 -4.99 -5.62 6.11
CA ASP A 50 -6.20 -5.29 5.36
C ASP A 50 -5.90 -5.03 3.89
N ALA A 51 -4.83 -4.30 3.56
CA ALA A 51 -4.43 -4.03 2.19
C ALA A 51 -4.00 -5.29 1.43
N LEU A 52 -3.35 -6.25 2.09
CA LEU A 52 -2.99 -7.53 1.49
C LEU A 52 -4.22 -8.42 1.26
N ALA A 53 -5.24 -8.32 2.13
CA ALA A 53 -6.49 -9.06 2.00
C ALA A 53 -7.37 -8.59 0.82
N GLU A 54 -7.10 -7.39 0.27
CA GLU A 54 -7.79 -6.87 -0.91
C GLU A 54 -7.34 -7.53 -2.23
N PHE A 55 -6.25 -8.31 -2.21
CA PHE A 55 -5.81 -9.06 -3.39
C PHE A 55 -6.73 -10.26 -3.66
N PRO A 56 -6.93 -10.65 -4.94
CA PRO A 56 -7.77 -11.80 -5.27
C PRO A 56 -7.29 -13.09 -4.62
N SER A 57 -8.18 -13.78 -3.92
CA SER A 57 -7.91 -15.09 -3.33
C SER A 57 -8.52 -16.23 -4.16
N THR A 58 -7.90 -17.39 -4.11
CA THR A 58 -8.41 -18.64 -4.71
C THR A 58 -8.79 -19.63 -3.62
N ASP A 59 -9.98 -20.24 -3.72
CA ASP A 59 -10.41 -21.30 -2.83
C ASP A 59 -9.61 -22.58 -3.07
N VAL A 60 -9.22 -23.24 -1.99
CA VAL A 60 -8.41 -24.46 -2.02
C VAL A 60 -8.93 -25.48 -1.02
N LYS A 61 -8.79 -26.76 -1.36
CA LYS A 61 -8.99 -27.86 -0.41
C LYS A 61 -7.65 -28.17 0.25
N ILE A 62 -7.59 -28.06 1.58
CA ILE A 62 -6.42 -28.44 2.37
C ILE A 62 -6.72 -29.68 3.21
N THR A 63 -5.68 -30.42 3.58
CA THR A 63 -5.78 -31.51 4.57
C THR A 63 -5.16 -31.04 5.87
N THR A 64 -5.99 -30.91 6.90
CA THR A 64 -5.55 -30.59 8.26
C THR A 64 -5.27 -31.89 9.04
N PRO A 65 -4.60 -31.85 10.20
CA PRO A 65 -4.47 -33.02 11.07
C PRO A 65 -5.81 -33.63 11.49
N CYS A 66 -6.92 -32.89 11.39
CA CYS A 66 -8.27 -33.36 11.72
C CYS A 66 -9.11 -33.77 10.48
N GLY A 67 -8.52 -33.74 9.28
CA GLY A 67 -9.20 -34.09 8.02
C GLY A 67 -9.26 -32.96 6.99
N PRO A 68 -9.91 -33.20 5.84
CA PRO A 68 -10.02 -32.22 4.75
C PRO A 68 -10.89 -31.02 5.14
N CYS A 69 -10.48 -29.82 4.72
CA CYS A 69 -11.13 -28.56 5.00
C CYS A 69 -11.03 -27.60 3.80
N ASP A 70 -11.99 -26.69 3.68
CA ASP A 70 -11.92 -25.57 2.76
C ASP A 70 -11.04 -24.46 3.32
N GLY A 71 -10.18 -23.90 2.47
CA GLY A 71 -9.35 -22.74 2.78
C GLY A 71 -9.27 -21.80 1.58
N CYS A 72 -8.52 -20.72 1.75
CA CYS A 72 -8.24 -19.77 0.68
C CYS A 72 -6.75 -19.39 0.69
N VAL A 73 -6.22 -19.05 -0.48
CA VAL A 73 -4.86 -18.56 -0.65
C VAL A 73 -4.86 -17.28 -1.49
N GLY A 74 -4.05 -16.31 -1.11
CA GLY A 74 -3.80 -15.11 -1.91
C GLY A 74 -2.95 -15.41 -3.15
N PRO A 75 -2.64 -14.38 -3.96
CA PRO A 75 -1.73 -14.54 -5.09
C PRO A 75 -0.31 -14.83 -4.60
N ASP A 76 0.55 -15.33 -5.51
CA ASP A 76 1.97 -15.48 -5.22
C ASP A 76 2.58 -14.11 -4.85
N PRO A 77 3.15 -13.95 -3.63
CA PRO A 77 3.73 -12.69 -3.18
C PRO A 77 4.81 -12.13 -4.11
N THR A 78 5.52 -12.98 -4.85
CA THR A 78 6.55 -12.54 -5.80
C THR A 78 5.95 -11.77 -6.98
N THR A 79 4.66 -11.93 -7.26
CA THR A 79 3.92 -11.18 -8.30
C THR A 79 3.50 -9.79 -7.83
N ILE A 80 3.57 -9.50 -6.54
CA ILE A 80 3.23 -8.20 -5.95
C ILE A 80 4.51 -7.38 -5.72
N CYS A 81 4.44 -6.08 -6.03
CA CYS A 81 5.49 -5.11 -5.72
C CYS A 81 5.00 -4.04 -4.75
N ALA A 82 5.59 -3.98 -3.55
CA ALA A 82 5.38 -2.88 -2.62
C ALA A 82 6.29 -1.71 -2.99
N VAL A 83 5.70 -0.55 -3.27
CA VAL A 83 6.41 0.65 -3.71
C VAL A 83 6.28 1.74 -2.65
N SER A 84 7.40 2.14 -2.06
CA SER A 84 7.43 3.24 -1.10
C SER A 84 7.58 4.59 -1.79
N ILE A 85 6.74 5.57 -1.39
CA ILE A 85 6.99 6.99 -1.67
C ILE A 85 7.89 7.54 -0.55
N ILE A 86 9.16 7.75 -0.88
CA ILE A 86 10.16 8.26 0.05
C ILE A 86 9.78 9.71 0.47
N ARG A 87 9.85 10.08 1.74
CA ARG A 87 10.44 9.34 2.89
C ARG A 87 9.43 8.59 3.75
N SER A 88 8.23 9.14 3.94
CA SER A 88 7.23 8.59 4.87
C SER A 88 6.78 7.18 4.53
N GLY A 89 6.73 6.84 3.23
CA GLY A 89 6.34 5.51 2.75
C GLY A 89 7.21 4.37 3.27
N ASP A 90 8.49 4.63 3.62
CA ASP A 90 9.41 3.58 4.08
C ASP A 90 8.98 2.99 5.43
N ALA A 91 8.34 3.80 6.29
CA ALA A 91 7.83 3.32 7.58
C ALA A 91 6.68 2.32 7.42
N LEU A 92 5.82 2.52 6.41
CA LEU A 92 4.75 1.58 6.09
C LEU A 92 5.28 0.36 5.33
N LEU A 93 6.22 0.57 4.40
CA LEU A 93 6.88 -0.51 3.67
C LEU A 93 7.59 -1.51 4.60
N GLU A 94 8.26 -1.02 5.65
CA GLU A 94 8.87 -1.88 6.68
C GLU A 94 7.83 -2.83 7.28
N VAL A 95 6.68 -2.30 7.68
CA VAL A 95 5.60 -3.09 8.28
C VAL A 95 4.97 -4.07 7.29
N VAL A 96 4.77 -3.65 6.04
CA VAL A 96 4.28 -4.53 4.95
C VAL A 96 5.24 -5.71 4.74
N ARG A 97 6.55 -5.45 4.73
CA ARG A 97 7.60 -6.47 4.59
C ARG A 97 7.70 -7.41 5.79
N ASP A 98 7.35 -6.93 6.98
CA ASP A 98 7.22 -7.76 8.18
C ASP A 98 5.97 -8.65 8.14
N VAL A 99 4.97 -8.32 7.33
CA VAL A 99 3.79 -9.17 7.10
C VAL A 99 4.10 -10.21 6.03
N GLU A 100 4.58 -9.76 4.86
CA GLU A 100 4.88 -10.62 3.72
C GLU A 100 6.32 -10.36 3.20
N PRO A 101 7.29 -11.16 3.65
CA PRO A 101 8.70 -11.01 3.28
C PRO A 101 9.04 -11.42 1.85
N ALA A 102 8.14 -12.00 1.07
CA ALA A 102 8.41 -12.37 -0.32
C ALA A 102 8.06 -11.27 -1.35
N LEU A 103 7.42 -10.16 -0.93
CA LEU A 103 7.08 -9.05 -1.83
C LEU A 103 8.32 -8.42 -2.47
N ARG A 104 8.22 -8.13 -3.77
CA ARG A 104 9.21 -7.27 -4.45
C ARG A 104 9.10 -5.84 -3.91
N VAL A 105 10.21 -5.11 -3.93
CA VAL A 105 10.27 -3.75 -3.37
C VAL A 105 10.70 -2.75 -4.43
N GLY A 106 9.92 -1.68 -4.56
CA GLY A 106 10.26 -0.48 -5.33
C GLY A 106 10.34 0.74 -4.44
N LYS A 107 11.09 1.75 -4.88
CA LYS A 107 11.20 3.04 -4.19
C LYS A 107 11.10 4.19 -5.19
N ILE A 108 10.29 5.18 -4.84
CA ILE A 108 10.12 6.41 -5.62
C ILE A 108 10.33 7.61 -4.68
N LEU A 109 11.20 8.54 -5.05
CA LEU A 109 11.39 9.81 -4.36
C LEU A 109 10.65 10.91 -5.13
N ILE A 110 9.63 11.47 -4.49
CA ILE A 110 8.85 12.59 -5.01
C ILE A 110 8.98 13.73 -4.01
N GLN A 111 9.39 14.88 -4.50
CA GLN A 111 9.49 16.09 -3.68
C GLN A 111 8.81 17.24 -4.42
N ARG A 112 8.21 18.14 -3.66
CA ARG A 112 7.64 19.37 -4.20
C ARG A 112 8.76 20.32 -4.53
N ASP A 113 8.70 20.91 -5.72
CA ASP A 113 9.58 22.00 -6.07
C ASP A 113 9.14 23.27 -5.34
N GLU A 114 9.83 23.62 -4.26
CA GLU A 114 9.54 24.81 -3.44
C GLU A 114 9.80 26.12 -4.20
N SER A 115 10.55 26.08 -5.32
CA SER A 115 10.81 27.25 -6.15
C SER A 115 9.69 27.55 -7.15
N HIS A 116 8.81 26.58 -7.43
CA HIS A 116 7.67 26.78 -8.33
C HIS A 116 6.47 27.32 -7.54
N PRO A 117 5.74 28.34 -8.05
CA PRO A 117 4.57 28.92 -7.37
C PRO A 117 3.54 27.86 -6.94
N ASP A 118 3.32 26.86 -7.81
CA ASP A 118 2.35 25.79 -7.61
C ASP A 118 2.89 24.58 -6.81
N LYS A 119 4.13 24.62 -6.32
CA LYS A 119 4.77 23.54 -5.54
C LYS A 119 4.63 22.15 -6.19
N ILE A 120 4.89 22.08 -7.49
CA ILE A 120 4.66 20.90 -8.33
C ILE A 120 5.46 19.70 -7.81
N ALA A 121 4.83 18.53 -7.76
CA ALA A 121 5.50 17.27 -7.42
C ALA A 121 6.44 16.83 -8.55
N LYS A 122 7.75 16.80 -8.28
CA LYS A 122 8.78 16.33 -9.21
C LYS A 122 9.33 14.97 -8.77
N LEU A 123 9.60 14.12 -9.76
CA LEU A 123 10.30 12.85 -9.56
C LEU A 123 11.80 13.12 -9.46
N PHE A 124 12.43 12.70 -8.38
CA PHE A 124 13.88 12.82 -8.18
C PHE A 124 14.60 11.48 -8.30
N TYR A 125 13.93 10.39 -7.92
CA TYR A 125 14.50 9.05 -7.96
C TYR A 125 13.41 8.01 -8.17
N SER A 126 13.69 6.99 -8.97
CA SER A 126 12.85 5.81 -9.10
C SER A 126 13.75 4.59 -9.27
N LYS A 127 13.56 3.59 -8.42
CA LYS A 127 14.13 2.27 -8.58
C LYS A 127 13.05 1.25 -8.30
N LEU A 128 12.55 0.66 -9.39
CA LEU A 128 11.55 -0.39 -9.36
C LEU A 128 12.23 -1.72 -9.69
N PRO A 129 11.68 -2.86 -9.23
CA PRO A 129 12.19 -4.16 -9.64
C PRO A 129 12.15 -4.27 -11.17
N PRO A 130 13.17 -4.87 -11.80
CA PRO A 130 13.10 -5.13 -13.23
C PRO A 130 11.91 -6.04 -13.53
N ALA A 131 11.24 -5.81 -14.67
CA ALA A 131 10.39 -6.83 -15.24
C ALA A 131 11.29 -8.00 -15.68
N SER A 132 11.30 -9.08 -14.92
CA SER A 132 11.97 -10.31 -15.29
C SER A 132 11.14 -11.03 -16.36
N GLY A 133 11.34 -10.68 -17.63
CA GLY A 133 10.75 -11.43 -18.76
C GLY A 133 9.23 -11.28 -18.92
N THR A 134 8.55 -12.40 -19.20
CA THR A 134 7.09 -12.54 -19.40
C THR A 134 6.25 -12.38 -18.13
N GLU A 135 6.88 -12.24 -16.97
CA GLU A 135 6.19 -12.03 -15.71
C GLU A 135 5.89 -10.54 -15.51
N GLU A 136 4.69 -10.16 -15.95
CA GLU A 136 4.09 -8.88 -15.60
C GLU A 136 4.07 -8.72 -14.08
N LEU A 137 4.08 -7.46 -13.62
CA LEU A 137 3.86 -7.11 -12.22
C LEU A 137 2.38 -6.78 -12.07
N PRO A 138 1.47 -7.77 -11.88
CA PRO A 138 0.03 -7.53 -11.87
C PRO A 138 -0.44 -6.78 -10.61
N TYR A 139 0.39 -6.61 -9.58
CA TYR A 139 -0.05 -5.92 -8.39
C TYR A 139 1.03 -4.98 -7.85
N VAL A 140 0.64 -3.74 -7.60
CA VAL A 140 1.50 -2.73 -6.97
C VAL A 140 0.81 -2.19 -5.72
N LEU A 141 1.48 -2.33 -4.57
CA LEU A 141 1.03 -1.75 -3.31
C LEU A 141 1.80 -0.45 -3.05
N LEU A 142 1.18 0.69 -3.32
CA LEU A 142 1.78 2.00 -3.10
C LEU A 142 1.71 2.40 -1.62
N CYS A 143 2.86 2.51 -0.96
CA CYS A 143 2.97 2.77 0.47
C CYS A 143 3.19 4.26 0.74
N ASP A 144 2.20 4.95 1.31
CA ASP A 144 2.33 6.29 1.89
C ASP A 144 1.35 6.44 3.08
N PRO A 145 1.82 6.62 4.32
CA PRO A 145 0.96 6.68 5.50
C PRO A 145 0.09 7.94 5.59
N MET A 146 0.30 8.95 4.74
CA MET A 146 -0.48 10.20 4.76
C MET A 146 -0.86 10.68 3.36
N LEU A 147 -2.14 10.55 3.02
CA LEU A 147 -2.69 11.11 1.79
C LEU A 147 -3.38 12.45 2.08
N ALA A 148 -2.71 13.57 1.79
CA ALA A 148 -3.25 14.92 2.00
C ALA A 148 -3.91 15.47 0.73
N THR A 149 -3.10 16.03 -0.19
CA THR A 149 -3.61 16.59 -1.46
C THR A 149 -3.55 15.60 -2.62
N GLY A 150 -3.03 14.39 -2.40
CA GLY A 150 -2.86 13.36 -3.42
C GLY A 150 -1.75 13.60 -4.45
N GLY A 151 -1.12 14.77 -4.50
CA GLY A 151 -0.15 15.12 -5.55
C GLY A 151 1.05 14.16 -5.67
N SER A 152 1.61 13.70 -4.54
CA SER A 152 2.69 12.72 -4.56
C SER A 152 2.21 11.34 -5.04
N ALA A 153 1.04 10.89 -4.57
CA ALA A 153 0.46 9.61 -5.00
C ALA A 153 0.13 9.60 -6.50
N LEU A 154 -0.48 10.68 -7.02
CA LEU A 154 -0.77 10.85 -8.44
C LEU A 154 0.51 10.81 -9.28
N LYS A 155 1.57 11.50 -8.84
CA LYS A 155 2.85 11.48 -9.54
C LYS A 155 3.51 10.10 -9.50
N ALA A 156 3.38 9.36 -8.40
CA ALA A 156 3.86 7.98 -8.32
C ALA A 156 3.09 7.06 -9.28
N ILE A 157 1.77 7.19 -9.34
CA ILE A 157 0.91 6.44 -10.28
C ILE A 157 1.28 6.75 -11.73
N GLU A 158 1.55 8.02 -12.06
CA GLU A 158 2.02 8.43 -13.40
C GLU A 158 3.35 7.74 -13.77
N VAL A 159 4.29 7.66 -12.83
CA VAL A 159 5.58 6.98 -13.03
C VAL A 159 5.39 5.48 -13.22
N LEU A 160 4.54 4.85 -12.41
CA LEU A 160 4.24 3.41 -12.49
C LEU A 160 3.49 3.05 -13.78
N SER A 161 2.57 3.89 -14.24
CA SER A 161 1.78 3.64 -15.46
C SER A 161 2.62 3.74 -16.74
N ARG A 162 3.74 4.48 -16.71
CA ARG A 162 4.68 4.58 -17.82
C ARG A 162 5.62 3.39 -17.95
N GLN A 163 5.69 2.52 -16.95
CA GLN A 163 6.53 1.33 -17.00
C GLN A 163 5.82 0.24 -17.82
N PRO A 164 6.51 -0.39 -18.80
CA PRO A 164 5.90 -1.42 -19.64
C PRO A 164 5.41 -2.62 -18.81
N SER A 165 6.07 -2.91 -17.68
CA SER A 165 5.77 -4.02 -16.76
C SER A 165 4.44 -3.92 -16.01
N THR A 166 3.85 -2.72 -15.95
CA THR A 166 2.59 -2.40 -15.23
C THR A 166 1.47 -2.01 -16.18
N SER A 167 1.76 -1.92 -17.48
CA SER A 167 0.83 -1.43 -18.52
C SER A 167 -0.36 -2.35 -18.81
N ALA A 168 -0.28 -3.63 -18.41
CA ALA A 168 -1.40 -4.56 -18.49
C ALA A 168 -2.52 -4.23 -17.48
N LEU A 169 -2.19 -3.67 -16.31
CA LEU A 169 -3.14 -3.43 -15.23
C LEU A 169 -4.05 -2.23 -15.43
N THR A 170 -3.55 -1.20 -16.12
CA THR A 170 -4.37 -0.02 -16.42
C THR A 170 -5.48 -0.35 -17.43
N ARG A 171 -5.45 -1.54 -18.07
CA ARG A 171 -6.39 -1.96 -19.11
C ARG A 171 -7.47 -2.95 -18.63
N THR A 172 -7.32 -3.58 -17.48
CA THR A 172 -8.21 -4.66 -17.02
C THR A 172 -8.70 -4.43 -15.60
N ASN A 173 -9.62 -3.47 -15.40
CA ASN A 173 -10.47 -3.38 -14.19
C ASN A 173 -9.75 -3.59 -12.83
N SER A 174 -8.44 -3.33 -12.78
CA SER A 174 -7.62 -3.73 -11.64
C SER A 174 -7.73 -2.62 -10.61
N LEU A 175 -8.27 -3.02 -9.46
CA LEU A 175 -8.61 -2.19 -8.32
C LEU A 175 -7.42 -1.33 -7.89
N PHE A 176 -7.37 -0.08 -8.34
CA PHE A 176 -6.70 0.97 -7.60
C PHE A 176 -7.58 1.31 -6.39
N ARG A 177 -7.39 0.59 -5.30
CA ARG A 177 -8.04 0.88 -4.02
C ARG A 177 -7.14 1.77 -3.18
N VAL A 178 -7.72 2.86 -2.68
CA VAL A 178 -7.08 3.84 -1.78
C VAL A 178 -7.60 3.59 -0.37
#